data_AF-A0A968N0Q8-F1
#
_entry.id   AF-A0A968N0Q8-F1
#
_cell.length_a   1.000
_cell.length_b   1.000
_cell.length_c   1.000
_cell.angle_alpha   90.00
_cell.angle_beta   90.00
_cell.angle_gamma   90.00
#
_symmetry.space_group_name_H-M   'P 1'
#
loop_
_entity.id
_entity.type
_entity.pdbx_description
1 polymer ?
#
loop_
_entity_poly.entity_id
_entity_poly.type
_entity_poly.pdbx_seq_one_letter_code
_entity_poly.pdbx_strand_id
1 'polypeptide(L)'
;MKLKLIITAIFLCVLNIAADGQSDKLNAYDELDILARKYFLASNFDSAAILFKEARIKFPDHDEDATSKLNYIYLRSGQYSQAMENWAYGLKKGYFFGLDDSANDHLKNNPEFVRLAKIDKQIIDSVDNLSHIKYEVGLPANYSPDKEYPILFVFHGNNWNLNISKRVWSSDILKEKFITVYLQSYMHMLYNTFQWKLNDEKTNREFKEIFDQILKEYPVNKDKVVLQVCRQAV
;
A
#
# COMPACT_ATOMS: atom_id res chain seq x y z
N MET A 1 -9.20 -0.62 46.30
CA MET A 1 -8.27 -0.82 45.16
C MET A 1 -8.47 -2.17 44.46
N LYS A 2 -8.56 -3.30 45.18
CA LYS A 2 -8.75 -4.64 44.58
C LYS A 2 -10.04 -4.85 43.75
N LEU A 3 -11.17 -4.25 44.14
CA LEU A 3 -12.45 -4.42 43.43
C LEU A 3 -12.48 -3.74 42.04
N LYS A 4 -11.84 -2.57 41.89
CA LYS A 4 -11.69 -1.92 40.58
C LYS A 4 -10.82 -2.76 39.64
N LEU A 5 -9.76 -3.38 40.16
CA LEU A 5 -8.89 -4.26 39.37
C LEU A 5 -9.63 -5.50 38.84
N ILE A 6 -10.49 -6.10 39.68
CA ILE A 6 -11.27 -7.30 39.31
C ILE A 6 -12.35 -6.96 38.28
N ILE A 7 -13.05 -5.83 38.42
CA ILE A 7 -14.07 -5.41 37.45
C ILE A 7 -13.44 -5.09 36.10
N THR A 8 -12.28 -4.41 36.07
CA THR A 8 -11.56 -4.14 34.81
C THR A 8 -11.11 -5.43 34.14
N ALA A 9 -10.60 -6.41 34.90
CA ALA A 9 -10.18 -7.70 34.36
C ALA A 9 -11.34 -8.51 33.76
N ILE A 10 -12.51 -8.52 34.43
CA ILE A 10 -13.71 -9.20 33.91
C ILE A 10 -14.21 -8.53 32.63
N PHE A 11 -14.20 -7.19 32.56
CA PHE A 11 -14.63 -6.47 31.36
C PHE A 11 -13.71 -6.72 30.14
N LEU A 12 -12.39 -6.78 30.36
CA LEU A 12 -11.40 -7.16 29.35
C LEU A 12 -11.61 -8.60 28.85
N CYS A 13 -11.90 -9.55 29.75
CA CYS A 13 -12.20 -10.94 29.37
C CYS A 13 -13.48 -11.04 28.53
N VAL A 14 -14.55 -10.32 28.88
CA VAL A 14 -15.84 -10.39 28.15
C VAL A 14 -15.72 -9.76 26.75
N LEU A 15 -14.96 -8.68 26.59
CA LEU A 15 -14.71 -8.07 25.28
C LEU A 15 -13.87 -8.97 24.36
N ASN A 16 -12.91 -9.72 24.91
CA ASN A 16 -12.11 -10.66 24.13
C ASN A 16 -12.90 -11.89 23.67
N ILE A 17 -13.80 -12.43 24.51
CA ILE A 17 -14.66 -13.56 24.14
C ILE A 17 -15.66 -13.16 23.03
N ALA A 18 -16.14 -11.92 23.03
CA ALA A 18 -17.06 -11.44 22.00
C ALA A 18 -16.37 -11.25 20.63
N ALA A 19 -15.07 -10.94 20.61
CA ALA A 19 -14.30 -10.85 19.37
C ALA A 19 -14.04 -12.26 18.77
N ASP A 20 -13.60 -13.22 19.58
CA ASP A 20 -13.36 -14.62 19.16
C ASP A 20 -14.65 -15.30 18.65
N GLY A 21 -15.79 -15.10 19.33
CA GLY A 21 -17.04 -15.76 18.93
C GLY A 21 -17.66 -15.24 17.63
N GLN A 22 -17.20 -14.08 17.11
CA GLN A 22 -17.71 -13.50 15.87
C GLN A 22 -16.82 -13.80 14.67
N SER A 23 -15.52 -14.00 14.86
CA SER A 23 -14.56 -14.16 13.77
C SER A 23 -14.64 -15.51 13.07
N ASP A 24 -14.98 -16.58 13.79
CA ASP A 24 -15.23 -17.92 13.25
C ASP A 24 -16.29 -17.92 12.12
N LYS A 25 -17.22 -16.96 12.15
CA LYS A 25 -18.31 -16.82 11.18
C LYS A 25 -17.94 -16.03 9.93
N LEU A 26 -16.82 -15.32 9.94
CA LEU A 26 -16.38 -14.47 8.84
C LEU A 26 -15.54 -15.27 7.86
N ASN A 27 -15.99 -15.39 6.62
CA ASN A 27 -15.40 -16.31 5.64
C ASN A 27 -14.60 -15.60 4.54
N ALA A 28 -14.60 -14.27 4.54
CA ALA A 28 -13.79 -13.47 3.63
C ALA A 28 -12.83 -12.55 4.41
N TYR A 29 -11.64 -12.32 3.83
CA TYR A 29 -10.66 -11.41 4.39
C TYR A 29 -11.23 -10.00 4.59
N ASP A 30 -11.99 -9.51 3.61
CA ASP A 30 -12.60 -8.17 3.65
C ASP A 30 -13.56 -7.99 4.85
N GLU A 31 -14.26 -9.05 5.26
CA GLU A 31 -15.15 -9.00 6.42
C GLU A 31 -14.36 -8.85 7.72
N LEU A 32 -13.27 -9.62 7.86
CA LEU A 32 -12.35 -9.49 9.00
C LEU A 32 -11.67 -8.11 9.02
N ASP A 33 -11.21 -7.62 7.87
CA ASP A 33 -10.60 -6.29 7.76
C ASP A 33 -11.56 -5.18 8.20
N ILE A 34 -12.80 -5.20 7.70
CA ILE A 34 -13.82 -4.21 8.08
C ILE A 34 -14.07 -4.24 9.59
N LEU A 35 -14.20 -5.43 10.18
CA LEU A 35 -14.44 -5.57 11.62
C LEU A 35 -13.22 -5.12 12.45
N ALA A 36 -12.01 -5.52 12.06
CA ALA A 36 -10.78 -5.13 12.74
C ALA A 36 -10.56 -3.61 12.67
N ARG A 37 -10.84 -2.98 11.53
CA ARG A 37 -10.79 -1.52 11.37
C ARG A 37 -11.84 -0.83 12.24
N LYS A 38 -13.03 -1.39 12.40
CA LYS A 38 -14.05 -0.86 13.33
C LYS A 38 -13.52 -0.84 14.77
N TYR A 39 -12.88 -1.92 15.22
CA TYR A 39 -12.26 -1.96 16.55
C TYR A 39 -11.10 -0.97 16.68
N PHE A 40 -10.25 -0.88 15.65
CA PHE A 40 -9.16 0.07 15.61
C PHE A 40 -9.64 1.52 15.74
N LEU A 41 -10.68 1.91 14.99
CA LEU A 41 -11.28 3.24 15.05
C LEU A 41 -11.91 3.54 16.41
N ALA A 42 -12.41 2.51 17.10
CA ALA A 42 -12.89 2.60 18.48
C ALA A 42 -11.75 2.56 19.53
N SER A 43 -10.48 2.62 19.11
CA SER A 43 -9.29 2.46 19.96
C SER A 43 -9.22 1.14 20.74
N ASN A 44 -9.98 0.13 20.32
CA ASN A 44 -9.88 -1.23 20.86
C ASN A 44 -8.80 -2.01 20.11
N PHE A 45 -7.54 -1.69 20.41
CA PHE A 45 -6.39 -2.22 19.70
C PHE A 45 -6.18 -3.72 19.92
N ASP A 46 -6.52 -4.26 21.09
CA ASP A 46 -6.36 -5.68 21.39
C ASP A 46 -7.28 -6.54 20.51
N SER A 47 -8.57 -6.19 20.43
CA SER A 47 -9.51 -6.90 19.55
C SER A 47 -9.12 -6.75 18.07
N ALA A 48 -8.66 -5.57 17.64
CA ALA A 48 -8.16 -5.39 16.28
C ALA A 48 -6.94 -6.29 15.99
N ALA A 49 -6.00 -6.39 16.94
CA ALA A 49 -4.81 -7.23 16.81
C ALA A 49 -5.16 -8.73 16.78
N ILE A 50 -6.12 -9.18 17.60
CA ILE A 50 -6.60 -10.58 17.56
C ILE A 50 -7.15 -10.92 16.17
N LEU A 51 -8.00 -10.06 15.61
CA LEU A 51 -8.60 -10.31 14.30
C LEU A 51 -7.57 -10.35 13.17
N PHE A 52 -6.55 -9.48 13.17
CA PHE A 52 -5.51 -9.57 12.13
C PHE A 52 -4.55 -10.74 12.34
N LYS A 53 -4.32 -11.19 13.58
CA LYS A 53 -3.60 -12.46 13.82
C LYS A 53 -4.36 -13.65 13.24
N GLU A 54 -5.68 -13.68 13.43
CA GLU A 54 -6.54 -14.71 12.85
C GLU A 54 -6.59 -14.60 11.31
N ALA A 55 -6.74 -13.39 10.77
CA ALA A 55 -6.78 -13.15 9.34
C ALA A 55 -5.52 -13.68 8.65
N ARG A 56 -4.34 -13.49 9.26
CA ARG A 56 -3.07 -14.04 8.77
C ARG A 56 -3.06 -15.57 8.67
N ILE A 57 -3.74 -16.25 9.59
CA ILE A 57 -3.82 -17.72 9.61
C ILE A 57 -4.86 -18.21 8.60
N LYS A 58 -6.03 -17.57 8.57
CA LYS A 58 -7.19 -17.97 7.76
C LYS A 58 -7.02 -17.62 6.28
N PHE A 59 -6.33 -16.53 5.99
CA PHE A 59 -6.16 -15.96 4.66
C PHE A 59 -4.67 -15.76 4.33
N PRO A 60 -3.92 -16.84 4.02
CA PRO A 60 -2.48 -16.76 3.81
C PRO A 60 -2.09 -15.86 2.63
N ASP A 61 -2.95 -15.70 1.62
CA ASP A 61 -2.74 -14.77 0.49
C ASP A 61 -2.76 -13.29 0.94
N HIS A 62 -3.27 -13.01 2.13
CA HIS A 62 -3.32 -11.69 2.74
C HIS A 62 -2.39 -11.53 3.95
N ASP A 63 -1.45 -12.45 4.15
CA ASP A 63 -0.53 -12.42 5.29
C ASP A 63 0.28 -11.10 5.36
N GLU A 64 0.84 -10.65 4.24
CA GLU A 64 1.62 -9.41 4.23
C GLU A 64 0.80 -8.18 4.65
N ASP A 65 -0.42 -8.06 4.13
CA ASP A 65 -1.35 -6.98 4.47
C ASP A 65 -1.77 -7.04 5.94
N ALA A 66 -2.13 -8.24 6.43
CA ALA A 66 -2.44 -8.45 7.85
C ALA A 66 -1.26 -8.15 8.77
N THR A 67 -0.05 -8.56 8.38
CA THR A 67 1.19 -8.30 9.11
C THR A 67 1.49 -6.80 9.16
N SER A 68 1.33 -6.08 8.05
CA SER A 68 1.49 -4.62 8.00
C SER A 68 0.49 -3.89 8.92
N LYS A 69 -0.79 -4.29 8.88
CA LYS A 69 -1.83 -3.72 9.75
C LYS A 69 -1.59 -4.01 11.23
N LEU A 70 -1.11 -5.22 11.57
CA LEU A 70 -0.69 -5.56 12.94
C LEU A 70 0.43 -4.64 13.44
N ASN A 71 1.45 -4.36 12.61
CA ASN A 71 2.52 -3.43 12.99
C ASN A 71 1.94 -2.06 13.33
N TYR A 72 1.02 -1.54 12.50
CA TYR A 72 0.39 -0.26 12.76
C TYR A 72 -0.41 -0.25 14.08
N ILE A 73 -1.15 -1.33 14.37
CA ILE A 73 -1.89 -1.47 15.64
C ILE A 73 -0.94 -1.48 16.84
N TYR A 74 0.16 -2.23 16.77
CA TYR A 74 1.14 -2.30 17.85
C TYR A 74 1.81 -0.94 18.10
N LEU A 75 2.18 -0.23 17.04
CA LEU A 75 2.74 1.11 17.16
C LEU A 75 1.76 2.10 17.81
N ARG A 76 0.49 2.06 17.38
CA ARG A 76 -0.56 2.95 17.89
C ARG A 76 -0.95 2.67 19.33
N SER A 77 -0.75 1.45 19.80
CA SER A 77 -1.02 1.01 21.18
C SER A 77 0.23 1.03 22.09
N GLY A 78 1.40 1.45 21.59
CA GLY A 78 2.65 1.47 22.36
C GLY A 78 3.27 0.09 22.60
N GLN A 79 2.80 -0.95 21.92
CA GLN A 79 3.26 -2.33 22.02
C GLN A 79 4.52 -2.56 21.15
N TYR A 80 5.59 -1.80 21.41
CA TYR A 80 6.78 -1.76 20.54
C TYR A 80 7.51 -3.09 20.40
N SER A 81 7.57 -3.90 21.46
CA SER A 81 8.18 -5.25 21.40
C SER A 81 7.40 -6.15 20.43
N GLN A 82 6.07 -6.16 20.51
CA GLN A 82 5.24 -6.90 19.56
C GLN A 82 5.39 -6.40 18.12
N ALA A 83 5.58 -5.09 17.92
CA ALA A 83 5.87 -4.54 16.60
C ALA A 83 7.19 -5.09 16.04
N MET A 84 8.25 -5.15 16.85
CA MET A 84 9.55 -5.69 16.40
C MET A 84 9.49 -7.19 16.09
N GLU A 85 8.82 -7.99 16.91
CA GLU A 85 8.60 -9.41 16.63
C GLU A 85 7.84 -9.61 15.32
N ASN A 86 6.80 -8.80 15.09
CA ASN A 86 5.95 -8.91 13.91
C ASN A 86 6.64 -8.39 12.63
N TRP A 87 7.49 -7.35 12.73
CA TRP A 87 8.40 -6.96 11.63
C TRP A 87 9.42 -8.05 11.34
N ALA A 88 10.07 -8.62 12.35
CA ALA A 88 11.03 -9.71 12.15
C ALA A 88 10.38 -10.92 11.46
N TYR A 89 9.13 -11.25 11.82
CA TYR A 89 8.33 -12.24 11.13
C TYR A 89 8.15 -11.91 9.64
N GLY A 90 7.67 -10.71 9.31
CA GLY A 90 7.42 -10.31 7.93
C GLY A 90 8.69 -10.26 7.07
N LEU A 91 9.76 -9.67 7.62
CA LEU A 91 11.06 -9.59 6.96
C LEU A 91 11.64 -10.97 6.65
N LYS A 92 11.45 -11.96 7.53
CA LYS A 92 11.85 -13.35 7.27
C LYS A 92 11.11 -13.98 6.09
N LYS A 93 9.89 -13.50 5.78
CA LYS A 93 9.10 -13.92 4.62
C LYS A 93 9.39 -13.12 3.36
N GLY A 94 10.26 -12.10 3.45
CA GLY A 94 10.59 -11.21 2.33
C GLY A 94 9.66 -10.02 2.17
N TYR A 95 8.77 -9.76 3.13
CA TYR A 95 7.96 -8.54 3.16
C TYR A 95 8.80 -7.33 3.53
N PHE A 96 8.33 -6.14 3.21
CA PHE A 96 8.97 -4.88 3.61
C PHE A 96 7.96 -3.82 4.04
N PHE A 97 8.41 -2.87 4.85
CA PHE A 97 7.57 -1.97 5.64
C PHE A 97 8.01 -0.50 5.61
N GLY A 98 9.15 -0.16 4.99
CA GLY A 98 9.64 1.21 4.91
C GLY A 98 10.11 1.74 6.26
N LEU A 99 11.00 1.00 6.94
CA LEU A 99 11.40 1.28 8.33
C LEU A 99 12.51 2.35 8.47
N ASP A 100 13.09 2.83 7.38
CA ASP A 100 14.32 3.64 7.39
C ASP A 100 14.16 5.09 7.89
N ASP A 101 12.93 5.61 7.99
CA ASP A 101 12.61 6.98 8.41
C ASP A 101 11.60 7.10 9.56
N SER A 102 11.71 6.21 10.56
CA SER A 102 10.83 6.33 11.74
C SER A 102 11.15 7.59 12.56
N ALA A 103 10.22 8.55 12.56
CA ALA A 103 10.23 9.72 13.45
C ALA A 103 9.93 9.38 14.93
N ASN A 104 9.64 8.11 15.26
CA ASN A 104 9.35 7.69 16.62
C ASN A 104 10.65 7.51 17.44
N ASP A 105 10.86 8.38 18.42
CA ASP A 105 12.02 8.37 19.32
C ASP A 105 12.20 7.05 20.08
N HIS A 106 11.12 6.32 20.35
CA HIS A 106 11.17 5.00 21.00
C HIS A 106 11.80 3.92 20.11
N LEU A 107 11.76 4.11 18.79
CA LEU A 107 12.27 3.16 17.81
C LEU A 107 13.64 3.56 17.27
N LYS A 108 13.84 4.86 17.00
CA LYS A 108 15.01 5.36 16.28
C LYS A 108 16.35 4.97 16.92
N ASN A 109 16.38 4.88 18.24
CA ASN A 109 17.58 4.51 19.01
C ASN A 109 17.58 3.05 19.50
N ASN A 110 16.55 2.26 19.18
CA ASN A 110 16.48 0.86 19.56
C ASN A 110 17.39 0.02 18.64
N PRO A 111 18.40 -0.70 19.16
CA PRO A 111 19.34 -1.48 18.33
C PRO A 111 18.67 -2.55 17.47
N GLU A 112 17.60 -3.17 17.95
CA GLU A 112 16.87 -4.17 17.19
C GLU A 112 16.09 -3.52 16.05
N PHE A 113 15.44 -2.38 16.29
CA PHE A 113 14.77 -1.63 15.23
C PHE A 113 15.75 -1.22 14.13
N VAL A 114 16.91 -0.66 14.50
CA VAL A 114 17.97 -0.29 13.55
C VAL A 114 18.42 -1.50 12.71
N ARG A 115 18.55 -2.67 13.33
CA ARG A 115 18.87 -3.92 12.62
C ARG A 115 17.76 -4.31 11.64
N LEU A 116 16.50 -4.27 12.07
CA LEU A 116 15.36 -4.61 11.22
C LEU A 116 15.23 -3.63 10.05
N ALA A 117 15.41 -2.33 10.28
CA ALA A 117 15.36 -1.31 9.24
C ALA A 117 16.45 -1.50 8.17
N LYS A 118 17.64 -1.98 8.55
CA LYS A 118 18.68 -2.34 7.59
C LYS A 118 18.26 -3.52 6.70
N ILE A 119 17.62 -4.54 7.27
CA ILE A 119 17.14 -5.71 6.52
C ILE A 119 16.01 -5.30 5.58
N ASP A 120 15.05 -4.52 6.09
CA ASP A 120 13.94 -3.96 5.34
C ASP A 120 14.43 -3.19 4.11
N LYS A 121 15.39 -2.29 4.31
CA LYS A 121 16.02 -1.54 3.23
C LYS A 121 16.69 -2.43 2.20
N GLN A 122 17.40 -3.49 2.62
CA GLN A 122 18.03 -4.42 1.69
C GLN A 122 17.01 -5.16 0.82
N ILE A 123 15.85 -5.50 1.37
CA ILE A 123 14.74 -6.11 0.63
C ILE A 123 14.20 -5.10 -0.39
N ILE A 124 13.87 -3.88 0.05
CA ILE A 124 13.35 -2.81 -0.83
C ILE A 124 14.33 -2.53 -1.97
N ASP A 125 15.61 -2.29 -1.66
CA ASP A 125 16.63 -2.01 -2.67
C ASP A 125 16.75 -3.18 -3.67
N SER A 126 16.61 -4.43 -3.21
CA SER A 126 16.64 -5.61 -4.09
C SER A 126 15.43 -5.69 -5.02
N VAL A 127 14.22 -5.42 -4.50
CA VAL A 127 12.97 -5.43 -5.27
C VAL A 127 12.96 -4.28 -6.28
N ASP A 128 13.32 -3.07 -5.87
CA ASP A 128 13.32 -1.87 -6.72
C ASP A 128 14.36 -1.94 -7.84
N ASN A 129 15.51 -2.56 -7.59
CA ASN A 129 16.54 -2.77 -8.62
C ASN A 129 16.02 -3.65 -9.77
N LEU A 130 15.22 -4.66 -9.46
CA LEU A 130 14.65 -5.61 -10.43
C LEU A 130 13.31 -5.14 -11.02
N SER A 131 12.65 -4.18 -10.40
CA SER A 131 11.34 -3.69 -10.83
C SER A 131 11.45 -2.71 -12.00
N HIS A 132 10.41 -2.61 -12.81
CA HIS A 132 10.29 -1.66 -13.92
C HIS A 132 9.00 -0.85 -13.81
N ILE A 133 8.95 0.32 -14.44
CA ILE A 133 7.72 1.09 -14.58
C ILE A 133 6.68 0.20 -15.26
N LYS A 134 5.54 0.02 -14.60
CA LYS A 134 4.38 -0.65 -15.21
C LYS A 134 3.50 0.39 -15.86
N TYR A 135 2.81 0.02 -16.93
CA TYR A 135 1.83 0.90 -17.53
C TYR A 135 0.64 0.14 -18.07
N GLU A 136 -0.50 0.83 -18.14
CA GLU A 136 -1.71 0.35 -18.78
C GLU A 136 -2.29 1.43 -19.68
N VAL A 137 -2.78 1.04 -20.86
CA VAL A 137 -3.37 1.94 -21.86
C VAL A 137 -4.88 1.82 -21.81
N GLY A 138 -5.56 2.93 -21.56
CA GLY A 138 -7.00 3.12 -21.73
C GLY A 138 -7.29 3.75 -23.09
N LEU A 139 -8.03 3.03 -23.92
CA LEU A 139 -8.47 3.52 -25.23
C LEU A 139 -9.83 4.23 -25.12
N PRO A 140 -10.09 5.23 -25.99
CA PRO A 140 -11.40 5.85 -26.04
C PRO A 140 -12.46 4.86 -26.57
N ALA A 141 -13.72 5.04 -26.16
CA ALA A 141 -14.82 4.12 -26.47
C ALA A 141 -15.06 3.94 -27.98
N ASN A 142 -14.74 4.95 -28.78
CA ASN A 142 -14.84 4.93 -30.24
C ASN A 142 -13.46 4.85 -30.92
N TYR A 143 -12.48 4.22 -30.27
CA TYR A 143 -11.14 4.05 -30.80
C TYR A 143 -11.15 3.46 -32.21
N SER A 144 -10.27 3.99 -33.04
CA SER A 144 -10.02 3.54 -34.41
C SER A 144 -8.54 3.75 -34.73
N PRO A 145 -7.84 2.77 -35.32
CA PRO A 145 -6.44 2.90 -35.70
C PRO A 145 -6.21 3.96 -36.80
N ASP A 146 -7.25 4.35 -37.54
CA ASP A 146 -7.16 5.30 -38.66
C ASP A 146 -7.30 6.77 -38.23
N LYS A 147 -7.53 7.02 -36.93
CA LYS A 147 -7.74 8.35 -36.37
C LYS A 147 -6.69 8.66 -35.33
N GLU A 148 -6.14 9.87 -35.37
CA GLU A 148 -5.25 10.35 -34.32
C GLU A 148 -6.01 10.81 -33.07
N TYR A 149 -5.45 10.51 -31.90
CA TYR A 149 -5.98 10.94 -30.61
C TYR A 149 -4.97 11.77 -29.83
N PRO A 150 -5.41 12.77 -29.05
CA PRO A 150 -4.57 13.32 -27.99
C PRO A 150 -4.23 12.22 -26.96
N ILE A 151 -3.06 12.35 -26.33
CA ILE A 151 -2.60 11.40 -25.33
C ILE A 151 -2.45 12.09 -23.96
N LEU A 152 -2.85 11.38 -22.91
CA LEU A 152 -2.63 11.77 -21.53
C LEU A 152 -1.80 10.71 -20.80
N PHE A 153 -0.64 11.08 -20.27
CA PHE A 153 0.09 10.24 -19.32
C PHE A 153 -0.26 10.63 -17.89
N VAL A 154 -0.68 9.65 -17.09
CA VAL A 154 -1.11 9.84 -15.70
C VAL A 154 -0.07 9.23 -14.77
N PHE A 155 0.63 10.10 -14.04
CA PHE A 155 1.52 9.72 -12.95
C PHE A 155 0.73 9.71 -11.63
N HIS A 156 0.77 8.59 -10.91
CA HIS A 156 0.14 8.50 -9.59
C HIS A 156 0.81 9.42 -8.56
N GLY A 157 0.10 9.80 -7.50
CA GLY A 157 0.70 10.46 -6.35
C GLY A 157 1.57 9.49 -5.52
N ASN A 158 2.41 9.99 -4.62
CA ASN A 158 3.12 9.12 -3.69
C ASN A 158 2.12 8.35 -2.79
N ASN A 159 2.54 7.17 -2.35
CA ASN A 159 1.71 6.23 -1.60
C ASN A 159 0.48 5.71 -2.36
N TRP A 160 0.44 5.83 -3.69
CA TRP A 160 -0.61 5.27 -4.55
C TRP A 160 -0.06 4.14 -5.43
N ASN A 161 -0.96 3.46 -6.12
CA ASN A 161 -0.65 2.55 -7.21
C ASN A 161 -1.48 2.92 -8.45
N LEU A 162 -1.25 2.19 -9.55
CA LEU A 162 -1.89 2.42 -10.83
C LEU A 162 -3.42 2.29 -10.76
N ASN A 163 -3.93 1.33 -9.99
CA ASN A 163 -5.38 1.10 -9.84
C ASN A 163 -6.09 2.28 -9.18
N ILE A 164 -5.47 2.90 -8.17
CA ILE A 164 -6.00 4.12 -7.56
C ILE A 164 -6.08 5.24 -8.60
N SER A 165 -5.03 5.39 -9.42
CA SER A 165 -5.00 6.42 -10.48
C SER A 165 -6.08 6.21 -11.51
N LYS A 166 -6.33 4.98 -11.98
CA LYS A 166 -7.43 4.66 -12.90
C LYS A 166 -8.80 5.02 -12.35
N ARG A 167 -9.01 4.80 -11.05
CA ARG A 167 -10.28 5.14 -10.39
C ARG A 167 -10.46 6.65 -10.25
N VAL A 168 -9.40 7.38 -9.88
CA VAL A 168 -9.47 8.83 -9.63
C VAL A 168 -9.50 9.62 -10.95
N TRP A 169 -8.68 9.23 -11.92
CA TRP A 169 -8.60 9.88 -13.24
C TRP A 169 -9.60 9.25 -14.22
N SER A 170 -10.88 9.33 -13.87
CA SER A 170 -11.98 8.86 -14.71
C SER A 170 -12.91 10.02 -15.05
N SER A 171 -13.04 10.34 -16.33
CA SER A 171 -14.04 11.30 -16.82
C SER A 171 -14.52 10.89 -18.21
N ASP A 172 -15.70 11.35 -18.59
CA ASP A 172 -16.27 11.04 -19.90
C ASP A 172 -15.40 11.60 -21.03
N ILE A 173 -14.81 12.78 -20.84
CA ILE A 173 -13.86 13.36 -21.78
C ILE A 173 -12.66 12.45 -22.02
N LEU A 174 -12.08 11.86 -20.96
CA LEU A 174 -10.95 10.93 -21.11
C LEU A 174 -11.39 9.66 -21.84
N LYS A 175 -12.54 9.10 -21.47
CA LYS A 175 -13.10 7.88 -22.07
C LYS A 175 -13.52 8.06 -23.53
N GLU A 176 -13.80 9.26 -24.00
CA GLU A 176 -14.26 9.51 -25.36
C GLU A 176 -13.18 10.06 -26.30
N LYS A 177 -12.18 10.76 -25.76
CA LYS A 177 -11.30 11.59 -26.58
C LYS A 177 -9.82 11.29 -26.45
N PHE A 178 -9.38 10.63 -25.38
CA PHE A 178 -7.96 10.47 -25.09
C PHE A 178 -7.55 9.01 -25.13
N ILE A 179 -6.36 8.76 -25.67
CA ILE A 179 -5.57 7.61 -25.24
C ILE A 179 -4.97 7.98 -23.89
N THR A 180 -5.31 7.24 -22.84
CA THR A 180 -4.82 7.52 -21.48
C THR A 180 -3.85 6.44 -21.05
N VAL A 181 -2.62 6.81 -20.68
CA VAL A 181 -1.59 5.88 -20.23
C VAL A 181 -1.40 6.08 -18.73
N TYR A 182 -1.77 5.08 -17.94
CA TYR A 182 -1.58 5.08 -16.49
C TYR A 182 -0.23 4.45 -16.17
N LEU A 183 0.61 5.17 -15.45
CA LEU A 183 1.96 4.72 -15.10
C LEU A 183 2.01 4.30 -13.62
N GLN A 184 2.79 3.28 -13.31
CA GLN A 184 3.20 2.90 -11.96
C GLN A 184 4.71 3.00 -11.84
N SER A 185 5.19 3.73 -10.83
CA SER A 185 6.61 3.72 -10.49
C SER A 185 7.07 2.31 -10.14
N TYR A 186 8.34 2.05 -10.40
CA TYR A 186 9.00 0.83 -9.95
C TYR A 186 9.42 0.92 -8.47
N MET A 187 9.46 2.13 -7.90
CA MET A 187 9.95 2.39 -6.54
C MET A 187 8.85 2.14 -5.53
N HIS A 188 9.03 1.13 -4.70
CA HIS A 188 8.07 0.83 -3.64
C HIS A 188 8.21 1.85 -2.50
N MET A 189 7.09 2.13 -1.88
CA MET A 189 7.01 2.85 -0.60
C MET A 189 6.57 1.88 0.50
N LEU A 190 5.53 1.08 0.21
CA LEU A 190 5.05 -0.05 1.02
C LEU A 190 4.64 -1.19 0.07
N TYR A 191 4.15 -2.32 0.62
CA TYR A 191 3.75 -3.52 -0.13
C TYR A 191 3.05 -3.26 -1.47
N ASN A 192 2.05 -2.36 -1.50
CA ASN A 192 1.25 -2.10 -2.70
C ASN A 192 1.11 -0.60 -3.00
N THR A 193 2.08 0.19 -2.55
CA THR A 193 2.12 1.63 -2.81
C THR A 193 3.50 2.06 -3.26
N PHE A 194 3.51 3.06 -4.13
CA PHE A 194 4.68 3.44 -4.90
C PHE A 194 4.91 4.93 -4.79
N GLN A 195 6.12 5.35 -5.11
CA GLN A 195 6.52 6.75 -5.08
C GLN A 195 7.34 7.14 -6.30
N TRP A 196 7.34 8.42 -6.62
CA TRP A 196 8.24 9.00 -7.61
C TRP A 196 9.35 9.75 -6.89
N LYS A 197 10.59 9.50 -7.31
CA LYS A 197 11.75 10.26 -6.84
C LYS A 197 12.10 11.34 -7.86
N LEU A 198 12.33 12.55 -7.37
CA LEU A 198 12.76 13.67 -8.20
C LEU A 198 14.14 13.37 -8.82
N ASN A 199 14.30 13.69 -10.11
CA ASN A 199 15.54 13.52 -10.87
C ASN A 199 16.06 12.06 -10.89
N ASP A 200 15.16 11.08 -10.88
CA ASP A 200 15.53 9.68 -10.97
C ASP A 200 15.83 9.26 -12.42
N GLU A 201 17.07 8.83 -12.67
CA GLU A 201 17.56 8.51 -14.02
C GLU A 201 16.86 7.30 -14.62
N LYS A 202 16.56 6.27 -13.81
CA LYS A 202 15.87 5.06 -14.27
C LYS A 202 14.45 5.40 -14.71
N THR A 203 13.74 6.20 -13.91
CA THR A 203 12.39 6.70 -14.22
C THR A 203 12.38 7.45 -15.54
N ASN A 204 13.31 8.39 -15.73
CA ASN A 204 13.39 9.19 -16.95
C ASN A 204 13.66 8.31 -18.19
N ARG A 205 14.57 7.35 -18.06
CA ARG A 205 14.89 6.41 -19.15
C ARG A 205 13.70 5.52 -19.50
N GLU A 206 13.13 4.82 -18.52
CA GLU A 206 12.02 3.89 -18.76
C GLU A 206 10.76 4.61 -19.22
N PHE A 207 10.46 5.80 -18.68
CA PHE A 207 9.36 6.61 -19.18
C PHE A 207 9.57 6.99 -20.65
N LYS A 208 10.79 7.35 -21.06
CA LYS A 208 11.08 7.65 -22.46
C LYS A 208 10.86 6.43 -23.34
N GLU A 209 11.31 5.25 -22.91
CA GLU A 209 11.10 3.99 -23.64
C GLU A 209 9.61 3.68 -23.83
N ILE A 210 8.82 3.81 -22.76
CA ILE A 210 7.36 3.65 -22.81
C ILE A 210 6.73 4.69 -23.73
N PHE A 211 7.13 5.95 -23.62
CA PHE A 211 6.63 7.03 -24.48
C PHE A 211 6.89 6.73 -25.96
N ASP A 212 8.12 6.36 -26.31
CA ASP A 212 8.50 6.01 -27.68
C ASP A 212 7.74 4.77 -28.18
N GLN A 213 7.49 3.79 -27.31
CA GLN A 213 6.70 2.59 -27.62
C GLN A 213 5.23 2.95 -27.92
N ILE A 214 4.59 3.76 -27.06
CA ILE A 214 3.21 4.19 -27.25
C ILE A 214 3.03 4.97 -28.55
N LEU A 215 3.98 5.85 -28.91
CA LEU A 215 3.93 6.59 -30.17
C LEU A 215 4.09 5.70 -31.42
N LYS A 216 4.64 4.49 -31.28
CA LYS A 216 4.74 3.51 -32.37
C LYS A 216 3.50 2.64 -32.48
N GLU A 217 2.91 2.28 -31.34
CA GLU A 217 1.79 1.33 -31.27
C GLU A 217 0.43 1.98 -31.53
N TYR A 218 0.29 3.28 -31.25
CA TYR A 218 -1.00 3.96 -31.31
C TYR A 218 -0.97 5.21 -32.19
N PRO A 219 -2.08 5.54 -32.87
CA PRO A 219 -2.21 6.76 -33.66
C PRO A 219 -2.37 7.97 -32.72
N VAL A 220 -1.25 8.53 -32.29
CA VAL A 220 -1.21 9.67 -31.36
C VAL A 220 -0.93 10.96 -32.12
N ASN A 221 -1.73 11.98 -31.83
CA ASN A 221 -1.44 13.35 -32.25
C ASN A 221 -0.29 13.91 -31.39
N LYS A 222 0.90 14.01 -31.98
CA LYS A 222 2.14 14.39 -31.26
C LYS A 222 2.15 15.83 -30.76
N ASP A 223 1.29 16.70 -31.30
CA ASP A 223 1.13 18.08 -30.85
C ASP A 223 0.19 18.19 -29.62
N LYS A 224 -0.45 17.08 -29.22
CA LYS A 224 -1.42 17.01 -28.11
C LYS A 224 -1.03 15.95 -27.09
N VAL A 225 0.17 16.10 -26.55
CA VAL A 225 0.68 15.31 -25.42
C VAL A 225 0.45 16.08 -24.12
N VAL A 226 -0.29 15.47 -23.19
CA VAL A 226 -0.50 16.01 -21.85
C VAL A 226 0.17 15.10 -20.84
N LEU A 227 0.96 15.69 -19.94
CA LEU A 227 1.52 15.00 -18.78
C LEU A 227 0.78 15.50 -17.54
N GLN A 228 0.19 14.58 -16.79
CA GLN A 228 -0.47 14.91 -15.53
C GLN A 228 0.24 14.27 -14.35
N VAL A 229 0.57 15.11 -13.37
CA VAL A 229 1.23 14.70 -12.13
C VAL A 229 0.33 15.07 -10.96
N CYS A 230 -0.08 14.06 -10.18
CA CYS A 230 -0.81 14.29 -8.95
C CYS A 230 0.17 14.64 -7.83
N ARG A 231 0.25 15.92 -7.44
CA ARG A 231 0.94 16.31 -6.20
C ARG A 231 0.03 15.98 -5.02
N GLN A 232 0.50 15.15 -4.11
CA GLN A 232 -0.06 15.15 -2.75
C GLN A 232 0.35 16.46 -2.09
N ALA A 233 -0.62 17.22 -1.58
CA ALA A 233 -0.32 18.26 -0.60
C ALA A 233 0.24 17.55 0.64
N VAL A 234 1.49 17.85 0.98
CA VAL A 234 2.14 17.41 2.22
C VAL A 234 1.56 18.20 3.38
#